data_AF-A0A8C1TL00-F1
#
_entry.id   AF-A0A8C1TL00-F1
#
_cell.length_a   1.000
_cell.length_b   1.000
_cell.length_c   1.000
_cell.angle_alpha   90.00
_cell.angle_beta   90.00
_cell.angle_gamma   90.00
#
_symmetry.space_group_name_H-M   'P 1'
#
loop_
_entity.id
_entity.type
_entity.pdbx_description
1 polymer ?
#
loop_
_entity_poly.entity_id
_entity_poly.type
_entity_poly.pdbx_seq_one_letter_code
_entity_poly.pdbx_strand_id
1 'polypeptide(L)'
;MPKKAGRKGGGRNARMTEEKRLLYMQQKAQAEEDIAKRKEDTLTHFIKVINYRKRRGTQTKTAELRNDMSVLSQNFERVLDYKDNIIKLELARSSHQQNVAYLLELHMRRLAELELNFNAILEELTSEYNTERYTHTNTQKYQILSKHQQESVYLEKVMFSMEKHYTYLDSEARRDYQSTRNQIKKQNKEDKQTVKDQIEGVVEKLWRELQHVLHHYNESTKDRFITTESLQIKDKIHTHKKHIQKLQESISALRCQMGETAQQLHSGRDELAQKVQHFRVQLAEGQTIQRKQLTKLTIQSSNATKKLQEIQRKGERLIRFSEMCCKLETEYEKVLPFYTSSLSEEKLNQERANAIELPTEKLAQLMHDYLPLGKFWQRYNKHYVVQEAANILSSQLFLASVYQLCSREKKQ
;
A
#
# COMPACT_ATOMS: atom_id res chain seq x y z
N MET A 1 23.48 57.95 -134.59
CA MET A 1 23.91 57.82 -136.01
C MET A 1 23.63 56.39 -136.46
N PRO A 2 23.29 56.08 -137.74
CA PRO A 2 22.85 56.94 -138.84
C PRO A 2 21.66 56.40 -139.71
N LYS A 3 21.02 57.33 -140.45
CA LYS A 3 20.64 57.30 -141.89
C LYS A 3 19.61 56.28 -142.42
N LYS A 4 18.45 56.74 -142.93
CA LYS A 4 18.15 57.35 -144.26
C LYS A 4 17.99 56.33 -145.40
N ALA A 5 16.78 56.27 -145.97
CA ALA A 5 16.41 56.28 -147.41
C ALA A 5 14.95 55.75 -147.52
N GLY A 6 13.98 56.33 -148.23
CA GLY A 6 14.00 57.27 -149.33
C GLY A 6 13.75 56.57 -150.68
N ARG A 7 12.49 56.44 -151.10
CA ARG A 7 11.98 56.30 -152.50
C ARG A 7 10.44 56.17 -152.40
N LYS A 8 9.57 57.11 -152.80
CA LYS A 8 9.42 58.01 -153.97
C LYS A 8 8.96 57.29 -155.25
N GLY A 9 7.76 57.65 -155.72
CA GLY A 9 7.17 57.32 -157.02
C GLY A 9 5.74 56.80 -156.82
N GLY A 10 4.65 57.44 -157.25
CA GLY A 10 4.49 58.45 -158.29
C GLY A 10 3.30 58.00 -159.14
N GLY A 11 2.21 58.76 -159.08
CA GLY A 11 0.96 58.42 -159.76
C GLY A 11 1.05 58.49 -161.29
N ARG A 12 0.18 57.71 -161.94
CA ARG A 12 -0.36 57.98 -163.27
C ARG A 12 -1.88 57.77 -163.21
N ASN A 13 -2.59 58.89 -163.06
CA ASN A 13 -3.98 59.04 -163.47
C ASN A 13 -3.99 59.35 -164.97
N ALA A 14 -4.66 58.54 -165.79
CA ALA A 14 -5.32 59.00 -167.01
C ALA A 14 -6.22 57.86 -167.54
N ARG A 15 -7.54 58.08 -167.44
CA ARG A 15 -8.69 57.19 -167.73
C ARG A 15 -8.99 56.11 -166.66
N MET A 16 -9.88 56.48 -165.74
CA MET A 16 -10.49 55.65 -164.68
C MET A 16 -11.96 55.39 -165.00
N THR A 17 -12.46 54.21 -164.62
CA THR A 17 -13.89 53.92 -164.42
C THR A 17 -14.22 53.97 -162.91
N GLU A 18 -15.37 54.56 -162.58
CA GLU A 18 -15.90 54.90 -161.24
C GLU A 18 -15.78 53.77 -160.17
N GLU A 19 -15.84 52.50 -160.60
CA GLU A 19 -15.90 51.32 -159.71
C GLU A 19 -14.63 51.09 -158.89
N LYS A 20 -13.44 51.42 -159.42
CA LYS A 20 -12.17 51.11 -158.74
C LYS A 20 -11.87 52.03 -157.54
N ARG A 21 -12.48 53.22 -157.47
CA ARG A 21 -12.27 54.18 -156.38
C ARG A 21 -13.14 53.86 -155.16
N LEU A 22 -14.38 53.40 -155.40
CA LEU A 22 -15.29 52.91 -154.36
C LEU A 22 -14.74 51.64 -153.69
N LEU A 23 -14.19 50.71 -154.48
CA LEU A 23 -13.57 49.49 -153.98
C LEU A 23 -12.38 49.75 -153.04
N TYR A 24 -11.55 50.75 -153.35
CA TYR A 24 -10.42 51.13 -152.51
C TYR A 24 -10.84 51.79 -151.19
N MET A 25 -11.86 52.66 -151.22
CA MET A 25 -12.44 53.25 -150.01
C MET A 25 -13.12 52.18 -149.13
N GLN A 26 -13.79 51.21 -149.74
CA GLN A 26 -14.40 50.08 -149.06
C GLN A 26 -13.34 49.15 -148.44
N GLN A 27 -12.25 48.85 -149.14
CA GLN A 27 -11.12 48.10 -148.59
C GLN A 27 -10.45 48.84 -147.43
N LYS A 28 -10.32 50.17 -147.49
CA LYS A 28 -9.75 50.96 -146.40
C LYS A 28 -10.67 50.99 -145.18
N ALA A 29 -11.97 51.14 -145.37
CA ALA A 29 -12.95 51.08 -144.28
C ALA A 29 -13.01 49.68 -143.64
N GLN A 30 -12.98 48.61 -144.45
CA GLN A 30 -12.89 47.23 -143.95
C GLN A 30 -11.58 46.98 -143.20
N ALA A 31 -10.44 47.50 -143.67
CA ALA A 31 -9.18 47.39 -142.96
C ALA A 31 -9.16 48.19 -141.65
N GLU A 32 -9.76 49.39 -141.61
CA GLU A 32 -9.89 50.18 -140.38
C GLU A 32 -10.88 49.55 -139.39
N GLU A 33 -11.98 48.96 -139.85
CA GLU A 33 -12.93 48.20 -139.04
C GLU A 33 -12.30 46.91 -138.50
N ASP A 34 -11.54 46.17 -139.30
CA ASP A 34 -10.78 45.00 -138.85
C ASP A 34 -9.69 45.36 -137.84
N ILE A 35 -9.02 46.50 -138.01
CA ILE A 35 -8.05 47.01 -137.03
C ILE A 35 -8.75 47.49 -135.76
N ALA A 36 -9.91 48.16 -135.85
CA ALA A 36 -10.71 48.58 -134.72
C ALA A 36 -11.25 47.37 -133.94
N LYS A 37 -11.73 46.34 -134.63
CA LYS A 37 -12.19 45.07 -134.07
C LYS A 37 -11.06 44.30 -133.39
N ARG A 38 -9.86 44.25 -134.00
CA ARG A 38 -8.66 43.69 -133.32
C ARG A 38 -8.25 44.49 -132.08
N LYS A 39 -8.35 45.83 -132.11
CA LYS A 39 -8.10 46.69 -130.95
C LYS A 39 -9.16 46.49 -129.85
N GLU A 40 -10.42 46.31 -130.23
CA GLU A 40 -11.52 45.99 -129.32
C GLU A 40 -11.37 44.59 -128.72
N ASP A 41 -11.01 43.58 -129.52
CA ASP A 41 -10.78 42.22 -129.07
C ASP A 41 -9.58 42.13 -128.11
N THR A 42 -8.49 42.85 -128.40
CA THR A 42 -7.33 42.93 -127.50
C THR A 42 -7.66 43.67 -126.21
N LEU A 43 -8.44 44.76 -126.25
CA LEU A 43 -8.92 45.46 -125.06
C LEU A 43 -9.86 44.57 -124.23
N THR A 44 -10.79 43.89 -124.88
CA THR A 44 -11.74 42.97 -124.25
C THR A 44 -11.02 41.79 -123.60
N HIS A 45 -9.98 41.25 -124.26
CA HIS A 45 -9.11 40.24 -123.69
C HIS A 45 -8.34 40.75 -122.48
N PHE A 46 -7.76 41.96 -122.54
CA PHE A 46 -7.07 42.58 -121.41
C PHE A 46 -8.01 42.80 -120.21
N ILE A 47 -9.22 43.31 -120.45
CA ILE A 47 -10.24 43.50 -119.40
C ILE A 47 -10.63 42.15 -118.79
N LYS A 48 -10.82 41.10 -119.61
CA LYS A 48 -11.09 39.73 -119.13
C LYS A 48 -9.95 39.20 -118.27
N VAL A 49 -8.69 39.38 -118.69
CA VAL A 49 -7.51 38.94 -117.93
C VAL A 49 -7.37 39.69 -116.61
N ILE A 50 -7.55 41.02 -116.61
CA ILE A 50 -7.52 41.85 -115.40
C ILE A 50 -8.64 41.42 -114.44
N ASN A 51 -9.87 41.26 -114.93
CA ASN A 51 -11.00 40.81 -114.12
C ASN A 51 -10.80 39.40 -113.57
N TYR A 52 -10.25 38.48 -114.38
CA TYR A 52 -9.92 37.13 -113.94
C TYR A 52 -8.84 37.13 -112.86
N ARG A 53 -7.75 37.89 -113.04
CA ARG A 53 -6.67 38.02 -112.03
C ARG A 53 -7.18 38.68 -110.74
N LYS A 54 -8.00 39.72 -110.83
CA LYS A 54 -8.59 40.39 -109.65
C LYS A 54 -9.56 39.45 -108.92
N ARG A 55 -10.46 38.78 -109.64
CA ARG A 55 -11.37 37.77 -109.05
C ARG A 55 -10.60 36.63 -108.38
N ARG A 56 -9.58 36.10 -109.05
CA ARG A 56 -8.73 35.04 -108.48
C ARG A 56 -7.97 35.52 -107.24
N GLY A 57 -7.39 36.72 -107.27
CA GLY A 57 -6.70 37.31 -106.12
C GLY A 57 -7.64 37.62 -104.94
N THR A 58 -8.87 38.06 -105.20
CA THR A 58 -9.90 38.22 -104.16
C THR A 58 -10.35 36.86 -103.62
N GLN A 59 -10.50 35.84 -104.47
CA GLN A 59 -10.87 34.49 -104.04
C GLN A 59 -9.78 33.83 -103.19
N THR A 60 -8.50 33.97 -103.55
CA THR A 60 -7.39 33.43 -102.74
C THR A 60 -7.29 34.15 -101.41
N LYS A 61 -7.31 35.49 -101.39
CA LYS A 61 -7.28 36.26 -100.13
C LYS A 61 -8.48 35.99 -99.23
N THR A 62 -9.68 35.85 -99.80
CA THR A 62 -10.86 35.48 -98.99
C THR A 62 -10.79 34.03 -98.50
N ALA A 63 -10.12 33.13 -99.22
CA ALA A 63 -9.88 31.76 -98.75
C ALA A 63 -8.83 31.71 -97.63
N GLU A 64 -7.72 32.46 -97.76
CA GLU A 64 -6.70 32.65 -96.72
C GLU A 64 -7.32 33.23 -95.45
N LEU A 65 -8.09 34.33 -95.56
CA LEU A 65 -8.78 34.93 -94.42
C LEU A 65 -9.79 33.97 -93.77
N ARG A 66 -10.50 33.14 -94.55
CA ARG A 66 -11.39 32.10 -93.99
C ARG A 66 -10.60 31.04 -93.25
N ASN A 67 -9.45 30.64 -93.76
CA ASN A 67 -8.57 29.67 -93.10
C ASN A 67 -8.00 30.25 -91.81
N ASP A 68 -7.47 31.47 -91.83
CA ASP A 68 -6.94 32.15 -90.65
C ASP A 68 -8.03 32.35 -89.59
N MET A 69 -9.24 32.73 -90.00
CA MET A 69 -10.39 32.83 -89.10
C MET A 69 -10.76 31.47 -88.51
N SER A 70 -10.66 30.38 -89.28
CA SER A 70 -10.90 29.01 -88.80
C SER A 70 -9.84 28.57 -87.80
N VAL A 71 -8.56 28.81 -88.09
CA VAL A 71 -7.43 28.51 -87.20
C VAL A 71 -7.55 29.32 -85.91
N LEU A 72 -7.86 30.62 -86.01
CA LEU A 72 -8.03 31.49 -84.86
C LEU A 72 -9.22 31.05 -84.00
N SER A 73 -10.35 30.69 -84.63
CA SER A 73 -11.52 30.13 -83.93
C SER A 73 -11.18 28.84 -83.18
N GLN A 74 -10.49 27.90 -83.83
CA GLN A 74 -10.04 26.66 -83.17
C GLN A 74 -9.06 26.93 -82.02
N ASN A 75 -8.17 27.90 -82.18
CA ASN A 75 -7.24 28.29 -81.10
C ASN A 75 -7.99 28.93 -79.93
N PHE A 76 -9.00 29.77 -80.20
CA PHE A 76 -9.86 30.32 -79.15
C PHE A 76 -10.62 29.22 -78.42
N GLU A 77 -11.21 28.27 -79.13
CA GLU A 77 -11.94 27.16 -78.53
C GLU A 77 -11.03 26.34 -77.59
N ARG A 78 -9.82 25.99 -78.05
CA ARG A 78 -8.83 25.29 -77.21
C ARG A 78 -8.42 26.06 -75.96
N VAL A 79 -8.29 27.40 -76.07
CA VAL A 79 -7.94 28.25 -74.93
C VAL A 79 -9.12 28.36 -73.96
N LEU A 80 -10.35 28.44 -74.47
CA LEU A 80 -11.56 28.40 -73.65
C LEU A 80 -11.66 27.06 -72.92
N ASP A 81 -11.50 25.93 -73.61
CA ASP A 81 -11.49 24.59 -73.01
C ASP A 81 -10.42 24.47 -71.92
N TYR A 82 -9.20 24.97 -72.19
CA TYR A 82 -8.11 24.95 -71.21
C TYR A 82 -8.45 25.79 -69.96
N LYS A 83 -9.01 26.98 -70.15
CA LYS A 83 -9.43 27.86 -69.04
C LYS A 83 -10.61 27.27 -68.26
N ASP A 84 -11.60 26.70 -68.94
CA ASP A 84 -12.74 26.02 -68.33
C ASP A 84 -12.28 24.82 -67.50
N ASN A 85 -11.29 24.06 -67.98
CA ASN A 85 -10.69 22.97 -67.21
C ASN A 85 -9.97 23.47 -65.96
N ILE A 86 -9.21 24.58 -66.05
CA ILE A 86 -8.59 25.21 -64.87
C ILE A 86 -9.66 25.66 -63.87
N ILE A 87 -10.71 26.34 -64.33
CA ILE A 87 -11.79 26.82 -63.45
C ILE A 87 -12.49 25.65 -62.76
N LYS A 88 -12.79 24.56 -63.49
CA LYS A 88 -13.37 23.34 -62.91
C LYS A 88 -12.47 22.72 -61.85
N LEU A 89 -11.16 22.65 -62.09
CA LEU A 89 -10.18 22.14 -61.12
C LEU A 89 -10.12 23.03 -59.87
N GLU A 90 -10.14 24.35 -60.03
CA GLU A 90 -10.07 25.28 -58.90
C GLU A 90 -11.36 25.25 -58.06
N LEU A 91 -12.53 25.13 -58.70
CA LEU A 91 -13.81 24.92 -58.02
C LEU A 91 -13.83 23.59 -57.27
N ALA A 92 -13.34 22.51 -57.88
CA ALA A 92 -13.24 21.20 -57.23
C ALA A 92 -12.28 21.25 -56.02
N ARG A 93 -11.15 21.96 -56.15
CA ARG A 93 -10.19 22.18 -55.07
C ARG A 93 -10.81 22.99 -53.92
N SER A 94 -11.48 24.09 -54.23
CA SER A 94 -12.15 24.94 -53.22
C SER A 94 -13.24 24.15 -52.47
N SER A 95 -14.06 23.38 -53.20
CA SER A 95 -15.09 22.53 -52.60
C SER A 95 -14.47 21.44 -51.71
N HIS A 96 -13.40 20.79 -52.17
CA HIS A 96 -12.68 19.80 -51.37
C HIS A 96 -12.10 20.42 -50.08
N GLN A 97 -11.45 21.59 -50.17
CA GLN A 97 -10.92 22.29 -49.00
C GLN A 97 -12.03 22.64 -48.00
N GLN A 98 -13.19 23.09 -48.46
CA GLN A 98 -14.32 23.40 -47.59
C GLN A 98 -14.89 22.14 -46.90
N ASN A 99 -14.97 21.02 -47.63
CA ASN A 99 -15.40 19.75 -47.05
C ASN A 99 -14.40 19.25 -46.00
N VAL A 100 -13.10 19.37 -46.24
CA VAL A 100 -12.05 19.01 -45.28
C VAL A 100 -12.12 19.90 -44.04
N ALA A 101 -12.33 21.21 -44.20
CA ALA A 101 -12.48 22.14 -43.08
C ALA A 101 -13.70 21.78 -42.21
N TYR A 102 -14.84 21.49 -42.85
CA TYR A 102 -16.05 21.06 -42.14
C TYR A 102 -15.85 19.74 -41.38
N LEU A 103 -15.20 18.76 -42.02
CA LEU A 103 -14.89 17.49 -41.39
C LEU A 103 -13.97 17.67 -40.17
N LEU A 104 -12.94 18.52 -40.30
CA LEU A 104 -12.03 18.83 -39.20
C LEU A 104 -12.77 19.48 -38.03
N GLU A 105 -13.63 20.46 -38.29
CA GLU A 105 -14.44 21.11 -37.25
C GLU A 105 -15.34 20.11 -36.53
N LEU A 106 -15.97 19.20 -37.28
CA LEU A 106 -16.80 18.13 -36.71
C LEU A 106 -15.98 17.16 -35.84
N HIS A 107 -14.76 16.80 -36.26
CA HIS A 107 -13.85 16.00 -35.42
C HIS A 107 -13.40 16.74 -34.18
N MET A 108 -13.08 18.03 -34.27
CA MET A 108 -12.70 18.84 -33.11
C MET A 108 -13.84 18.93 -32.09
N ARG A 109 -15.07 19.15 -32.55
CA ARG A 109 -16.25 19.16 -31.66
C ARG A 109 -16.45 17.82 -30.96
N ARG A 110 -16.35 16.70 -31.70
CA ARG A 110 -16.44 15.36 -31.12
C ARG A 110 -15.36 15.09 -30.09
N LEU A 111 -14.12 15.50 -30.35
CA LEU A 111 -13.02 15.35 -29.40
C LEU A 111 -13.25 16.19 -28.14
N ALA A 112 -13.71 17.43 -28.28
CA ALA A 112 -14.02 18.28 -27.14
C ALA A 112 -15.16 17.73 -26.28
N GLU A 113 -16.22 17.19 -26.92
CA GLU A 113 -17.32 16.53 -26.22
C GLU A 113 -16.85 15.27 -25.49
N LEU A 114 -16.00 14.47 -26.13
CA LEU A 114 -15.41 13.29 -25.53
C LEU A 114 -14.53 13.65 -24.32
N GLU A 115 -13.71 14.68 -24.43
CA GLU A 115 -12.87 15.20 -23.34
C GLU A 115 -13.73 15.68 -22.17
N LEU A 116 -14.80 16.43 -22.44
CA LEU A 116 -15.73 16.89 -21.42
C LEU A 116 -16.38 15.70 -20.69
N ASN A 117 -16.86 14.71 -21.45
CA ASN A 117 -17.46 13.50 -20.88
C ASN A 117 -16.46 12.71 -20.04
N PHE A 118 -15.21 12.56 -20.49
CA PHE A 118 -14.17 11.90 -19.71
C PHE A 118 -13.88 12.64 -18.41
N ASN A 119 -13.75 13.97 -18.46
CA ASN A 119 -13.51 14.77 -17.26
C ASN A 119 -14.67 14.68 -16.27
N ALA A 120 -15.92 14.70 -16.76
CA ALA A 120 -17.10 14.54 -15.91
C ALA A 120 -17.13 13.16 -15.20
N ILE A 121 -16.86 12.07 -15.94
CA ILE A 121 -16.80 10.72 -15.36
C ILE A 121 -15.65 10.62 -14.35
N LEU A 122 -14.49 11.22 -14.64
CA LEU A 122 -13.36 11.24 -13.70
C LEU A 122 -13.70 12.00 -12.42
N GLU A 123 -14.39 13.13 -12.52
CA GLU A 123 -14.81 13.93 -11.37
C GLU A 123 -15.85 13.17 -10.52
N GLU A 124 -16.82 12.52 -11.17
CA GLU A 124 -17.80 11.64 -10.50
C GLU A 124 -17.11 10.50 -9.76
N LEU A 125 -16.24 9.73 -10.43
CA LEU A 125 -15.51 8.62 -9.81
C LEU A 125 -14.60 9.09 -8.67
N THR A 126 -13.97 10.26 -8.83
CA THR A 126 -13.12 10.85 -7.78
C THR A 126 -13.97 11.25 -6.56
N SER A 127 -15.15 11.83 -6.79
CA SER A 127 -16.09 12.18 -5.73
C SER A 127 -16.61 10.93 -5.01
N GLU A 128 -17.04 9.91 -5.73
CA GLU A 128 -17.48 8.62 -5.17
C GLU A 128 -16.39 7.99 -4.31
N TYR A 129 -15.17 7.88 -4.84
CA TYR A 129 -14.03 7.34 -4.09
C TYR A 129 -13.76 8.11 -2.79
N ASN A 130 -13.79 9.44 -2.85
CA ASN A 130 -13.54 10.28 -1.67
C ASN A 130 -14.66 10.15 -0.64
N THR A 131 -15.92 10.08 -1.06
CA THR A 131 -17.07 9.89 -0.16
C THR A 131 -17.06 8.50 0.49
N GLU A 132 -16.77 7.44 -0.27
CA GLU A 132 -16.63 6.08 0.26
C GLU A 132 -15.47 6.01 1.26
N ARG A 133 -14.32 6.58 0.93
CA ARG A 133 -13.17 6.66 1.85
C ARG A 133 -13.51 7.41 3.13
N TYR A 134 -14.21 8.54 3.03
CA TYR A 134 -14.62 9.35 4.18
C TYR A 134 -15.63 8.61 5.07
N THR A 135 -16.65 7.99 4.48
CA THR A 135 -17.66 7.22 5.21
C THR A 135 -17.04 5.99 5.86
N HIS A 136 -16.16 5.26 5.16
CA HIS A 136 -15.45 4.12 5.72
C HIS A 136 -14.58 4.52 6.93
N THR A 137 -13.78 5.58 6.78
CA THR A 137 -12.90 6.08 7.85
C THR A 137 -13.71 6.51 9.08
N ASN A 138 -14.81 7.23 8.87
CA ASN A 138 -15.66 7.69 9.97
C ASN A 138 -16.43 6.54 10.64
N THR A 139 -16.93 5.58 9.88
CA THR A 139 -17.58 4.39 10.43
C THR A 139 -16.61 3.57 11.26
N GLN A 140 -15.38 3.34 10.77
CA GLN A 140 -14.33 2.68 11.56
C GLN A 140 -14.01 3.44 12.83
N LYS A 141 -13.82 4.77 12.74
CA LYS A 141 -13.57 5.62 13.91
C LYS A 141 -14.69 5.52 14.94
N TYR A 142 -15.94 5.56 14.51
CA TYR A 142 -17.10 5.42 15.39
C TYR A 142 -17.14 4.05 16.08
N GLN A 143 -16.87 2.97 15.35
CA GLN A 143 -16.81 1.62 15.91
C GLN A 143 -15.70 1.47 16.96
N ILE A 144 -14.50 2.01 16.69
CA ILE A 144 -13.37 1.98 17.63
C ILE A 144 -13.72 2.77 18.90
N LEU A 145 -14.25 4.00 18.74
CA LEU A 145 -14.63 4.83 19.88
C LEU A 145 -15.76 4.20 20.71
N SER A 146 -16.75 3.60 20.07
CA SER A 146 -17.84 2.90 20.74
C SER A 146 -17.35 1.70 21.54
N LYS A 147 -16.47 0.86 20.95
CA LYS A 147 -15.85 -0.26 21.66
C LYS A 147 -14.99 0.20 22.83
N HIS A 148 -14.14 1.21 22.62
CA HIS A 148 -13.32 1.79 23.67
C HIS A 148 -14.18 2.31 24.83
N GLN A 149 -15.30 2.97 24.53
CA GLN A 149 -16.22 3.45 25.56
C GLN A 149 -16.86 2.30 26.34
N GLN A 150 -17.28 1.23 25.66
CA GLN A 150 -17.84 0.05 26.30
C GLN A 150 -16.83 -0.65 27.22
N GLU A 151 -15.59 -0.81 26.75
CA GLU A 151 -14.49 -1.39 27.53
C GLU A 151 -14.13 -0.52 28.74
N SER A 152 -14.09 0.80 28.58
CA SER A 152 -13.83 1.74 29.68
C SER A 152 -14.89 1.62 30.79
N VAL A 153 -16.17 1.61 30.42
CA VAL A 153 -17.28 1.44 31.38
C VAL A 153 -17.24 0.06 32.04
N TYR A 154 -16.85 -0.98 31.31
CA TYR A 154 -16.69 -2.31 31.88
C TYR A 154 -15.56 -2.36 32.92
N LEU A 155 -14.39 -1.81 32.59
CA LEU A 155 -13.24 -1.75 33.51
C LEU A 155 -13.57 -0.95 34.76
N GLU A 156 -14.27 0.18 34.62
CA GLU A 156 -14.73 0.98 35.77
C GLU A 156 -15.64 0.19 36.70
N LYS A 157 -16.58 -0.59 36.15
CA LYS A 157 -17.45 -1.49 36.94
C LYS A 157 -16.66 -2.58 37.66
N VAL A 158 -15.68 -3.20 36.99
CA VAL A 158 -14.82 -4.22 37.60
C VAL A 158 -13.99 -3.62 38.72
N MET A 159 -13.37 -2.46 38.49
CA MET A 159 -12.60 -1.73 39.50
C MET A 159 -13.46 -1.40 40.72
N PHE A 160 -14.65 -0.84 40.51
CA PHE A 160 -15.59 -0.52 41.60
C PHE A 160 -16.00 -1.78 42.38
N SER A 161 -16.30 -2.88 41.68
CA SER A 161 -16.64 -4.15 42.36
C SER A 161 -15.46 -4.71 43.15
N MET A 162 -14.25 -4.58 42.63
CA MET A 162 -13.03 -5.06 43.27
C MET A 162 -12.69 -4.22 44.51
N GLU A 163 -12.83 -2.90 44.42
CA GLU A 163 -12.66 -1.98 45.56
C GLU A 163 -13.67 -2.28 46.67
N LYS A 164 -14.95 -2.49 46.31
CA LYS A 164 -15.99 -2.90 47.26
C LYS A 164 -15.66 -4.24 47.92
N HIS A 165 -15.11 -5.19 47.17
CA HIS A 165 -14.72 -6.49 47.71
C HIS A 165 -13.55 -6.38 48.70
N TYR A 166 -12.51 -5.61 48.37
CA TYR A 166 -11.37 -5.44 49.27
C TYR A 166 -11.70 -4.63 50.52
N THR A 167 -12.55 -3.60 50.39
CA THR A 167 -13.03 -2.85 51.55
C THR A 167 -13.87 -3.75 52.48
N TYR A 168 -14.67 -4.65 51.92
CA TYR A 168 -15.38 -5.67 52.70
C TYR A 168 -14.41 -6.60 53.43
N LEU A 169 -13.43 -7.19 52.71
CA LEU A 169 -12.43 -8.09 53.31
C LEU A 169 -11.60 -7.41 54.40
N ASP A 170 -11.17 -6.16 54.20
CA ASP A 170 -10.45 -5.39 55.23
C ASP A 170 -11.33 -5.16 56.45
N SER A 171 -12.62 -4.83 56.26
CA SER A 171 -13.57 -4.66 57.35
C SER A 171 -13.81 -5.95 58.14
N GLU A 172 -13.85 -7.10 57.46
CA GLU A 172 -14.00 -8.42 58.06
C GLU A 172 -12.76 -8.81 58.85
N ALA A 173 -11.57 -8.68 58.25
CA ALA A 173 -10.30 -8.93 58.92
C ALA A 173 -10.11 -8.04 60.17
N ARG A 174 -10.50 -6.75 60.08
CA ARG A 174 -10.51 -5.85 61.25
C ARG A 174 -11.48 -6.33 62.33
N ARG A 175 -12.67 -6.80 61.95
CA ARG A 175 -13.67 -7.32 62.89
C ARG A 175 -13.16 -8.56 63.61
N ASP A 176 -12.57 -9.49 62.87
CA ASP A 176 -12.01 -10.73 63.41
C ASP A 176 -10.81 -10.45 64.34
N TYR A 177 -9.94 -9.53 63.95
CA TYR A 177 -8.85 -9.05 64.81
C TYR A 177 -9.39 -8.42 66.10
N GLN A 178 -10.40 -7.54 66.00
CA GLN A 178 -11.00 -6.91 67.18
C GLN A 178 -11.65 -7.96 68.10
N SER A 179 -12.32 -8.96 67.52
CA SER A 179 -12.95 -10.07 68.23
C SER A 179 -11.93 -10.92 68.99
N THR A 180 -10.90 -11.41 68.29
CA THR A 180 -9.82 -12.22 68.90
C THR A 180 -9.07 -11.44 69.97
N ARG A 181 -8.77 -10.16 69.74
CA ARG A 181 -8.17 -9.28 70.75
C ARG A 181 -9.05 -9.14 71.99
N ASN A 182 -10.35 -8.95 71.82
CA ASN A 182 -11.29 -8.83 72.94
C ASN A 182 -11.42 -10.15 73.71
N GLN A 183 -11.44 -11.28 73.01
CA GLN A 183 -11.46 -12.62 73.62
C GLN A 183 -10.21 -12.86 74.46
N ILE A 184 -9.01 -12.58 73.92
CA ILE A 184 -7.75 -12.70 74.67
C ILE A 184 -7.76 -11.79 75.90
N LYS A 185 -8.24 -10.55 75.76
CA LYS A 185 -8.33 -9.60 76.89
C LYS A 185 -9.30 -10.08 77.96
N LYS A 186 -10.42 -10.69 77.57
CA LYS A 186 -11.39 -11.30 78.49
C LYS A 186 -10.76 -12.49 79.22
N GLN A 187 -10.16 -13.43 78.48
CA GLN A 187 -9.49 -14.60 79.05
C GLN A 187 -8.42 -14.19 80.07
N ASN A 188 -7.56 -13.24 79.72
CA ASN A 188 -6.50 -12.77 80.63
C ASN A 188 -7.07 -12.13 81.92
N LYS A 189 -8.24 -11.47 81.86
CA LYS A 189 -8.92 -10.97 83.07
C LYS A 189 -9.45 -12.12 83.94
N GLU A 190 -10.02 -13.16 83.33
CA GLU A 190 -10.55 -14.34 84.02
C GLU A 190 -9.42 -15.17 84.65
N ASP A 191 -8.31 -15.37 83.94
CA ASP A 191 -7.12 -16.06 84.44
C ASP A 191 -6.51 -15.29 85.62
N LYS A 192 -6.38 -13.96 85.49
CA LYS A 192 -5.92 -13.09 86.58
C LYS A 192 -6.81 -13.22 87.81
N GLN A 193 -8.14 -13.23 87.64
CA GLN A 193 -9.07 -13.39 88.75
C GLN A 193 -8.92 -14.77 89.39
N THR A 194 -8.81 -15.82 88.58
CA THR A 194 -8.65 -17.19 89.06
C THR A 194 -7.37 -17.37 89.87
N VAL A 195 -6.23 -16.84 89.39
CA VAL A 195 -4.96 -16.86 90.13
C VAL A 195 -5.06 -16.05 91.43
N LYS A 196 -5.75 -14.91 91.40
CA LYS A 196 -5.99 -14.10 92.60
C LYS A 196 -6.79 -14.91 93.64
N ASP A 197 -7.89 -15.53 93.24
CA ASP A 197 -8.74 -16.34 94.12
C ASP A 197 -7.96 -17.53 94.70
N GLN A 198 -7.10 -18.17 93.91
CA GLN A 198 -6.21 -19.23 94.39
C GLN A 198 -5.23 -18.74 95.45
N ILE A 199 -4.59 -17.59 95.24
CA ILE A 199 -3.67 -16.99 96.21
C ILE A 199 -4.42 -16.59 97.48
N GLU A 200 -5.57 -15.94 97.36
CA GLU A 200 -6.41 -15.59 98.52
C GLU A 200 -6.81 -16.84 99.31
N GLY A 201 -7.18 -17.93 98.63
CA GLY A 201 -7.47 -19.21 99.27
C GLY A 201 -6.28 -19.82 100.01
N VAL A 202 -5.05 -19.71 99.49
CA VAL A 202 -3.83 -20.14 100.20
C VAL A 202 -3.54 -19.24 101.40
N VAL A 203 -3.67 -17.93 101.24
CA VAL A 203 -3.49 -16.96 102.33
C VAL A 203 -4.49 -17.21 103.46
N GLU A 204 -5.76 -17.44 103.16
CA GLU A 204 -6.77 -17.78 104.16
C GLU A 204 -6.48 -19.11 104.87
N LYS A 205 -5.98 -20.13 104.15
CA LYS A 205 -5.55 -21.39 104.77
C LYS A 205 -4.41 -21.16 105.74
N LEU A 206 -3.34 -20.48 105.32
CA LEU A 206 -2.20 -20.13 106.17
C LEU A 206 -2.61 -19.27 107.36
N TRP A 207 -3.55 -18.34 107.16
CA TRP A 207 -4.10 -17.53 108.24
C TRP A 207 -4.87 -18.37 109.25
N ARG A 208 -5.72 -19.29 108.79
CA ARG A 208 -6.41 -20.26 109.67
C ARG A 208 -5.42 -21.15 110.42
N GLU A 209 -4.38 -21.64 109.75
CA GLU A 209 -3.32 -22.42 110.39
C GLU A 209 -2.58 -21.60 111.44
N LEU A 210 -2.21 -20.35 111.14
CA LEU A 210 -1.57 -19.45 112.10
C LEU A 210 -2.47 -19.18 113.30
N GLN A 211 -3.76 -18.90 113.08
CA GLN A 211 -4.75 -18.70 114.15
C GLN A 211 -4.91 -19.97 114.98
N HIS A 212 -4.94 -21.14 114.36
CA HIS A 212 -5.00 -22.43 115.04
C HIS A 212 -3.75 -22.67 115.89
N VAL A 213 -2.55 -22.44 115.33
CA VAL A 213 -1.28 -22.55 116.07
C VAL A 213 -1.21 -21.54 117.21
N LEU A 214 -1.66 -20.30 117.01
CA LEU A 214 -1.73 -19.28 118.07
C LEU A 214 -2.75 -19.66 119.15
N HIS A 215 -3.89 -20.22 118.78
CA HIS A 215 -4.90 -20.68 119.73
C HIS A 215 -4.37 -21.87 120.54
N HIS A 216 -3.85 -22.90 119.88
CA HIS A 216 -3.20 -24.03 120.53
C HIS A 216 -2.00 -23.60 121.37
N TYR A 217 -1.19 -22.64 120.91
CA TYR A 217 -0.13 -22.04 121.70
C TYR A 217 -0.73 -21.36 122.93
N ASN A 218 -1.76 -20.53 122.81
CA ASN A 218 -2.37 -19.86 123.95
C ASN A 218 -3.01 -20.85 124.95
N GLU A 219 -3.62 -21.94 124.49
CA GLU A 219 -4.12 -23.03 125.34
C GLU A 219 -2.97 -23.77 126.03
N SER A 220 -1.94 -24.17 125.28
CA SER A 220 -0.73 -24.81 125.83
C SER A 220 0.07 -23.90 126.77
N THR A 221 0.04 -22.58 126.52
CA THR A 221 0.72 -21.57 127.33
C THR A 221 -0.13 -21.11 128.51
N LYS A 222 -1.45 -21.32 128.51
CA LYS A 222 -2.30 -21.19 129.72
C LYS A 222 -1.97 -22.29 130.74
N ASP A 223 -1.73 -23.52 130.28
CA ASP A 223 -1.26 -24.63 131.15
C ASP A 223 0.21 -24.45 131.57
N ARG A 224 1.05 -23.86 130.70
CA ARG A 224 2.44 -23.53 131.04
C ARG A 224 2.62 -22.24 131.85
N PHE A 225 1.72 -21.25 131.80
CA PHE A 225 1.86 -20.04 132.64
C PHE A 225 1.77 -20.38 134.14
N ILE A 226 1.01 -21.43 134.51
CA ILE A 226 0.91 -21.93 135.88
C ILE A 226 2.12 -22.78 136.29
N THR A 227 2.84 -23.36 135.32
CA THR A 227 3.97 -24.28 135.58
C THR A 227 5.35 -23.74 135.17
N THR A 228 5.44 -22.55 134.56
CA THR A 228 6.71 -21.93 134.12
C THR A 228 7.03 -20.58 134.79
N GLU A 229 6.29 -20.20 135.84
CA GLU A 229 6.82 -19.33 136.91
C GLU A 229 7.77 -20.10 137.85
N SER A 230 7.79 -21.44 137.76
CA SER A 230 8.69 -22.33 138.49
C SER A 230 9.66 -23.04 137.54
N LEU A 231 10.77 -22.36 137.21
CA LEU A 231 12.05 -22.88 136.67
C LEU A 231 12.46 -22.21 135.35
N GLN A 232 13.11 -21.07 135.51
CA GLN A 232 14.16 -20.69 134.58
C GLN A 232 15.44 -21.53 134.81
N ILE A 233 16.20 -21.66 133.72
CA ILE A 233 17.64 -21.95 133.60
C ILE A 233 18.04 -23.43 133.38
N LYS A 234 18.24 -23.76 132.08
CA LYS A 234 19.36 -24.47 131.40
C LYS A 234 18.78 -25.23 130.19
N ASP A 235 19.11 -24.89 128.94
CA ASP A 235 20.33 -25.37 128.28
C ASP A 235 20.64 -24.57 127.00
N LYS A 236 21.80 -23.91 126.94
CA LYS A 236 22.29 -23.20 125.74
C LYS A 236 23.18 -24.05 124.82
N ILE A 237 23.38 -25.34 125.09
CA ILE A 237 24.36 -26.16 124.34
C ILE A 237 23.70 -27.11 123.32
N HIS A 238 22.49 -27.62 123.57
CA HIS A 238 21.80 -28.52 122.62
C HIS A 238 21.18 -27.76 121.42
N THR A 239 20.81 -26.49 121.61
CA THR A 239 20.28 -25.59 120.57
C THR A 239 21.32 -25.28 119.48
N HIS A 240 22.59 -25.07 119.87
CA HIS A 240 23.68 -24.80 118.93
C HIS A 240 24.04 -26.04 118.09
N LYS A 241 23.98 -27.26 118.63
CA LYS A 241 24.22 -28.50 117.88
C LYS A 241 23.12 -28.79 116.84
N LYS A 242 21.85 -28.59 117.19
CA LYS A 242 20.72 -28.69 116.24
C LYS A 242 20.76 -27.60 115.17
N HIS A 243 21.22 -26.40 115.50
CA HIS A 243 21.35 -25.32 114.53
C HIS A 243 22.44 -25.60 113.49
N ILE A 244 23.60 -26.13 113.92
CA ILE A 244 24.66 -26.56 113.00
C ILE A 244 24.18 -27.69 112.09
N GLN A 245 23.42 -28.67 112.61
CA GLN A 245 22.90 -29.76 111.80
C GLN A 245 21.87 -29.28 110.75
N LYS A 246 20.99 -28.34 111.11
CA LYS A 246 20.06 -27.70 110.16
C LYS A 246 20.78 -26.84 109.12
N LEU A 247 21.83 -26.12 109.49
CA LEU A 247 22.65 -25.37 108.54
C LEU A 247 23.38 -26.32 107.57
N GLN A 248 23.84 -27.47 108.07
CA GLN A 248 24.52 -28.46 107.24
C GLN A 248 23.56 -29.13 106.26
N GLU A 249 22.32 -29.44 106.67
CA GLU A 249 21.23 -29.93 105.81
C GLU A 249 20.80 -28.88 104.76
N SER A 250 20.74 -27.60 105.14
CA SER A 250 20.45 -26.50 104.20
C SER A 250 21.55 -26.35 103.14
N ILE A 251 22.82 -26.50 103.52
CA ILE A 251 23.94 -26.44 102.59
C ILE A 251 23.90 -27.63 101.62
N SER A 252 23.59 -28.85 102.06
CA SER A 252 23.43 -30.00 101.15
C SER A 252 22.22 -29.84 100.22
N ALA A 253 21.09 -29.31 100.71
CA ALA A 253 19.92 -29.04 99.89
C ALA A 253 20.20 -27.99 98.79
N LEU A 254 20.88 -26.89 99.15
CA LEU A 254 21.29 -25.86 98.18
C LEU A 254 22.30 -26.38 97.17
N ARG A 255 23.23 -27.25 97.58
CA ARG A 255 24.18 -27.90 96.66
C ARG A 255 23.48 -28.84 95.67
N CYS A 256 22.48 -29.61 96.10
CA CYS A 256 21.65 -30.41 95.18
C CYS A 256 20.88 -29.52 94.20
N GLN A 257 20.22 -28.46 94.68
CA GLN A 257 19.49 -27.53 93.80
C GLN A 257 20.41 -26.82 92.79
N MET A 258 21.63 -26.44 93.21
CA MET A 258 22.63 -25.87 92.31
C MET A 258 23.10 -26.88 91.24
N GLY A 259 23.27 -28.15 91.62
CA GLY A 259 23.59 -29.23 90.68
C GLY A 259 22.47 -29.44 89.65
N GLU A 260 21.22 -29.51 90.10
CA GLU A 260 20.05 -29.67 89.25
C GLU A 260 19.85 -28.47 88.30
N THR A 261 19.99 -27.23 88.79
CA THR A 261 19.89 -26.03 87.94
C THR A 261 21.04 -25.94 86.94
N ALA A 262 22.27 -26.29 87.32
CA ALA A 262 23.40 -26.34 86.38
C ALA A 262 23.17 -27.39 85.28
N GLN A 263 22.61 -28.55 85.63
CA GLN A 263 22.30 -29.61 84.68
C GLN A 263 21.15 -29.23 83.73
N GLN A 264 20.10 -28.56 84.23
CA GLN A 264 19.03 -28.01 83.39
C GLN A 264 19.50 -26.90 82.44
N LEU A 265 20.44 -26.05 82.89
CA LEU A 265 21.04 -25.03 82.02
C LEU A 265 21.94 -25.65 80.94
N HIS A 266 22.65 -26.73 81.25
CA HIS A 266 23.42 -27.49 80.25
C HIS A 266 22.50 -28.19 79.25
N SER A 267 21.45 -28.88 79.69
CA SER A 267 20.51 -29.51 78.77
C SER A 267 19.79 -28.47 77.88
N GLY A 268 19.36 -27.34 78.45
CA GLY A 268 18.75 -26.25 77.68
C GLY A 268 19.70 -25.60 76.68
N ARG A 269 21.00 -25.47 77.02
CA ARG A 269 22.03 -24.98 76.11
C ARG A 269 22.26 -25.95 74.95
N ASP A 270 22.31 -27.25 75.22
CA ASP A 270 22.52 -28.29 74.20
C ASP A 270 21.31 -28.40 73.25
N GLU A 271 20.09 -28.33 73.77
CA GLU A 271 18.87 -28.26 72.94
C GLU A 271 18.85 -27.00 72.05
N LEU A 272 19.25 -25.85 72.58
CA LEU A 272 19.35 -24.62 71.81
C LEU A 272 20.44 -24.73 70.73
N ALA A 273 21.59 -25.32 71.04
CA ALA A 273 22.65 -25.56 70.08
C ALA A 273 22.21 -26.49 68.95
N GLN A 274 21.45 -27.55 69.26
CA GLN A 274 20.86 -28.44 68.25
C GLN A 274 19.86 -27.71 67.36
N LYS A 275 18.96 -26.89 67.93
CA LYS A 275 18.00 -26.09 67.15
C LYS A 275 18.71 -25.09 66.23
N VAL A 276 19.75 -24.41 66.71
CA VAL A 276 20.55 -23.48 65.91
C VAL A 276 21.26 -24.21 64.77
N GLN A 277 21.84 -25.38 65.03
CA GLN A 277 22.50 -26.19 64.00
C GLN A 277 21.50 -26.67 62.94
N HIS A 278 20.32 -27.12 63.36
CA HIS A 278 19.24 -27.51 62.45
C HIS A 278 18.80 -26.35 61.55
N PHE A 279 18.56 -25.16 62.11
CA PHE A 279 18.21 -23.99 61.30
C PHE A 279 19.33 -23.54 60.35
N ARG A 280 20.61 -23.70 60.73
CA ARG A 280 21.74 -23.43 59.82
C ARG A 280 21.75 -24.35 58.61
N VAL A 281 21.48 -25.64 58.83
CA VAL A 281 21.37 -26.62 57.73
C VAL A 281 20.18 -26.28 56.82
N GLN A 282 19.01 -26.03 57.39
CA GLN A 282 17.83 -25.64 56.61
C GLN A 282 18.05 -24.34 55.81
N LEU A 283 18.73 -23.36 56.39
CA LEU A 283 19.07 -22.10 55.70
C LEU A 283 20.04 -22.36 54.55
N ALA A 284 21.06 -23.18 54.75
CA ALA A 284 22.01 -23.55 53.71
C ALA A 284 21.31 -24.30 52.56
N GLU A 285 20.43 -25.26 52.88
CA GLU A 285 19.62 -25.98 51.90
C GLU A 285 18.73 -25.03 51.10
N GLY A 286 17.99 -24.14 51.77
CA GLY A 286 17.17 -23.11 51.13
C GLY A 286 17.96 -22.21 50.18
N GLN A 287 19.15 -21.77 50.60
CA GLN A 287 20.06 -20.99 49.75
C GLN A 287 20.52 -21.77 48.51
N THR A 288 20.83 -23.07 48.64
CA THR A 288 21.21 -23.89 47.48
C THR A 288 20.05 -24.08 46.49
N ILE A 289 18.82 -24.26 46.98
CA ILE A 289 17.63 -24.38 46.14
C ILE A 289 17.37 -23.08 45.38
N GLN A 290 17.40 -21.94 46.08
CA GLN A 290 17.23 -20.62 45.46
C GLN A 290 18.32 -20.36 44.41
N ARG A 291 19.60 -20.67 44.69
CA ARG A 291 20.69 -20.53 43.71
C ARG A 291 20.48 -21.41 42.48
N LYS A 292 20.03 -22.67 42.66
CA LYS A 292 19.71 -23.57 41.54
C LYS A 292 18.56 -23.02 40.69
N GLN A 293 17.50 -22.55 41.32
CA GLN A 293 16.36 -21.93 40.63
C GLN A 293 16.76 -20.67 39.86
N LEU A 294 17.53 -19.78 40.51
CA LEU A 294 18.04 -18.57 39.88
C LEU A 294 18.92 -18.89 38.67
N THR A 295 19.85 -19.83 38.81
CA THR A 295 20.72 -20.27 37.70
C THR A 295 19.90 -20.83 36.54
N LYS A 296 18.89 -21.66 36.83
CA LYS A 296 17.98 -22.20 35.81
C LYS A 296 17.22 -21.09 35.09
N LEU A 297 16.66 -20.13 35.83
CA LEU A 297 15.92 -19.00 35.27
C LEU A 297 16.84 -18.11 34.40
N THR A 298 18.06 -17.82 34.86
CA THR A 298 19.04 -17.03 34.11
C THR A 298 19.43 -17.72 32.81
N ILE A 299 19.68 -19.03 32.82
CA ILE A 299 20.00 -19.79 31.60
C ILE A 299 18.81 -19.81 30.64
N GLN A 300 17.60 -20.07 31.14
CA GLN A 300 16.39 -20.10 30.33
C GLN A 300 16.08 -18.73 29.70
N SER A 301 16.21 -17.66 30.48
CA SER A 301 16.06 -16.28 30.01
C SER A 301 17.11 -15.96 28.94
N SER A 302 18.40 -16.24 29.21
CA SER A 302 19.48 -16.04 28.22
C SER A 302 19.22 -16.79 26.91
N ASN A 303 18.76 -18.04 26.99
CA ASN A 303 18.45 -18.84 25.82
C ASN A 303 17.23 -18.29 25.05
N ALA A 304 16.20 -17.83 25.74
CA ALA A 304 15.04 -17.19 25.13
C ALA A 304 15.45 -15.88 24.42
N THR A 305 16.25 -15.04 25.07
CA THR A 305 16.80 -13.81 24.48
C THR A 305 17.62 -14.11 23.22
N LYS A 306 18.50 -15.12 23.26
CA LYS A 306 19.29 -15.52 22.09
C LYS A 306 18.41 -15.99 20.93
N LYS A 307 17.37 -16.79 21.19
CA LYS A 307 16.41 -17.23 20.17
C LYS A 307 15.64 -16.06 19.57
N LEU A 308 15.15 -15.13 20.40
CA LEU A 308 14.44 -13.94 19.93
C LEU A 308 15.36 -13.05 19.09
N GLN A 309 16.61 -12.84 19.49
CA GLN A 309 17.60 -12.11 18.71
C GLN A 309 17.91 -12.80 17.37
N GLU A 310 17.90 -14.13 17.30
CA GLU A 310 18.06 -14.85 16.04
C GLU A 310 16.86 -14.62 15.11
N ILE A 311 15.63 -14.69 15.63
CA ILE A 311 14.41 -14.40 14.87
C ILE A 311 14.42 -12.96 14.37
N GLN A 312 14.81 -12.00 15.22
CA GLN A 312 14.96 -10.60 14.84
C GLN A 312 15.95 -10.45 13.68
N ARG A 313 17.14 -11.07 13.77
CA ARG A 313 18.14 -11.05 12.68
C ARG A 313 17.61 -11.65 11.39
N LYS A 314 16.82 -12.73 11.46
CA LYS A 314 16.15 -13.32 10.27
C LYS A 314 15.12 -12.37 9.68
N GLY A 315 14.30 -11.73 10.52
CA GLY A 315 13.32 -10.72 10.12
C GLY A 315 13.97 -9.50 9.44
N GLU A 316 15.00 -8.92 10.05
CA GLU A 316 15.76 -7.80 9.48
C GLU A 316 16.38 -8.16 8.12
N ARG A 317 16.93 -9.38 8.00
CA ARG A 317 17.47 -9.87 6.72
C ARG A 317 16.37 -10.03 5.67
N LEU A 318 15.21 -10.56 6.04
CA LEU A 318 14.07 -10.70 5.13
C LEU A 318 13.57 -9.34 4.63
N ILE A 319 13.46 -8.35 5.52
CA ILE A 319 13.08 -6.98 5.16
C ILE A 319 14.09 -6.38 4.19
N ARG A 320 15.40 -6.48 4.48
CA ARG A 320 16.45 -6.00 3.57
C ARG A 320 16.37 -6.67 2.20
N PHE A 321 16.14 -7.98 2.15
CA PHE A 321 15.92 -8.67 0.87
C PHE A 321 14.68 -8.16 0.16
N SER A 322 13.56 -7.96 0.86
CA SER A 322 12.35 -7.41 0.27
C SER A 322 12.57 -6.02 -0.31
N GLU A 323 13.31 -5.14 0.38
CA GLU A 323 13.67 -3.80 -0.12
C GLU A 323 14.56 -3.87 -1.36
N MET A 324 15.54 -4.79 -1.38
CA MET A 324 16.38 -5.02 -2.56
C MET A 324 15.57 -5.56 -3.75
N CYS A 325 14.65 -6.50 -3.51
CA CYS A 325 13.76 -7.03 -4.54
C CYS A 325 12.82 -5.94 -5.06
N CYS A 326 12.22 -5.12 -4.19
CA CYS A 326 11.36 -4.00 -4.58
C CYS A 326 12.04 -2.98 -5.51
N LYS A 327 13.37 -2.80 -5.41
CA LYS A 327 14.12 -1.94 -6.34
C LYS A 327 14.16 -2.47 -7.77
N LEU A 328 14.04 -3.78 -7.94
CA LEU A 328 14.07 -4.45 -9.25
C LEU A 328 12.66 -4.60 -9.86
N GLU A 329 11.62 -4.27 -9.12
CA GLU A 329 10.23 -4.35 -9.57
C GLU A 329 9.83 -3.13 -10.41
N THR A 330 8.91 -3.35 -11.35
CA THR A 330 8.36 -2.27 -12.18
C THR A 330 7.41 -1.36 -11.37
N GLU A 331 7.26 -0.09 -11.77
CA GLU A 331 6.35 0.85 -11.10
C GLU A 331 4.89 0.32 -11.06
N TYR A 332 4.47 -0.38 -12.11
CA TYR A 332 3.17 -1.05 -12.15
C TYR A 332 3.02 -2.13 -11.06
N GLU A 333 4.07 -2.91 -10.80
CA GLU A 333 4.07 -3.97 -9.78
C GLU A 333 4.24 -3.45 -8.35
N LYS A 334 4.75 -2.24 -8.19
CA LYS A 334 4.77 -1.53 -6.90
C LYS A 334 3.40 -0.99 -6.54
N VAL A 335 2.65 -0.46 -7.53
CA VAL A 335 1.32 0.13 -7.34
C VAL A 335 0.23 -0.95 -7.26
N LEU A 336 0.33 -2.01 -8.07
CA LEU A 336 -0.60 -3.14 -8.06
C LEU A 336 0.14 -4.49 -7.90
N PRO A 337 0.60 -4.83 -6.69
CA PRO A 337 1.39 -6.04 -6.44
C PRO A 337 0.62 -7.36 -6.61
N PHE A 338 -0.72 -7.30 -6.58
CA PHE A 338 -1.60 -8.47 -6.61
C PHE A 338 -2.61 -8.31 -7.75
N TYR A 339 -2.73 -9.33 -8.60
CA TYR A 339 -3.74 -9.35 -9.65
C TYR A 339 -5.11 -9.76 -9.09
N THR A 340 -6.18 -9.29 -9.72
CA THR A 340 -7.54 -9.78 -9.47
C THR A 340 -7.63 -11.22 -9.99
N SER A 341 -7.90 -12.17 -9.11
CA SER A 341 -8.10 -13.58 -9.49
C SER A 341 -9.09 -13.68 -10.65
N SER A 342 -8.73 -14.40 -11.71
CA SER A 342 -9.61 -14.64 -12.87
C SER A 342 -10.79 -15.59 -12.56
N LEU A 343 -11.01 -15.91 -11.29
CA LEU A 343 -12.04 -16.81 -10.80
C LEU A 343 -13.30 -16.01 -10.47
N SER A 344 -14.46 -16.48 -10.94
CA SER A 344 -15.78 -15.96 -10.52
C SER A 344 -15.88 -15.96 -8.99
N GLU A 345 -16.53 -14.93 -8.45
CA GLU A 345 -16.72 -14.70 -7.00
C GLU A 345 -17.33 -15.92 -6.29
N GLU A 346 -18.14 -16.70 -7.00
CA GLU A 346 -18.73 -17.96 -6.55
C GLU A 346 -17.69 -19.07 -6.31
N LYS A 347 -16.71 -19.21 -7.21
CA LYS A 347 -15.63 -20.21 -7.08
C LYS A 347 -14.65 -19.85 -5.97
N LEU A 348 -14.38 -18.55 -5.80
CA LEU A 348 -13.57 -18.02 -4.70
C LEU A 348 -14.21 -18.28 -3.33
N ASN A 349 -15.54 -18.14 -3.24
CA ASN A 349 -16.28 -18.43 -2.02
C ASN A 349 -16.29 -19.94 -1.70
N GLN A 350 -16.33 -20.79 -2.72
CA GLN A 350 -16.27 -22.24 -2.55
C GLN A 350 -14.86 -22.74 -2.16
N GLU A 351 -13.79 -22.17 -2.70
CA GLU A 351 -12.41 -22.44 -2.25
C GLU A 351 -12.17 -21.97 -0.81
N ARG A 352 -12.72 -20.80 -0.41
CA ARG A 352 -12.67 -20.33 0.98
C ARG A 352 -13.46 -21.25 1.92
N ALA A 353 -14.61 -21.77 1.49
CA ALA A 353 -15.40 -22.72 2.28
C ALA A 353 -14.65 -24.06 2.46
N ASN A 354 -14.00 -24.55 1.41
CA ASN A 354 -13.21 -25.78 1.47
C ASN A 354 -11.90 -25.62 2.27
N ALA A 355 -11.36 -24.41 2.37
CA ALA A 355 -10.19 -24.09 3.21
C ALA A 355 -10.52 -24.04 4.72
N ILE A 356 -11.81 -24.05 5.11
CA ILE A 356 -12.24 -24.08 6.52
C ILE A 356 -12.26 -25.52 7.06
N GLU A 357 -12.34 -26.53 6.19
CA GLU A 357 -12.26 -27.93 6.61
C GLU A 357 -10.81 -28.29 6.99
N LEU A 358 -10.62 -28.77 8.22
CA LEU A 358 -9.30 -29.14 8.73
C LEU A 358 -8.75 -30.34 7.93
N PRO A 359 -7.63 -30.19 7.20
CA PRO A 359 -7.18 -31.27 6.32
C PRO A 359 -6.59 -32.45 7.11
N THR A 360 -7.05 -33.66 6.80
CA THR A 360 -6.67 -34.91 7.48
C THR A 360 -5.26 -35.41 7.09
N GLU A 361 -4.71 -34.95 5.96
CA GLU A 361 -3.41 -35.38 5.43
C GLU A 361 -2.27 -34.39 5.76
N LYS A 362 -1.08 -34.93 6.08
CA LYS A 362 0.12 -34.13 6.45
C LYS A 362 0.53 -33.09 5.40
N LEU A 363 0.36 -33.40 4.10
CA LEU A 363 0.69 -32.47 3.02
C LEU A 363 -0.28 -31.29 3.01
N ALA A 364 -1.57 -31.54 3.26
CA ALA A 364 -2.59 -30.52 3.25
C ALA A 364 -2.50 -29.60 4.49
N GLN A 365 -2.08 -30.12 5.65
CA GLN A 365 -1.71 -29.27 6.80
C GLN A 365 -0.53 -28.35 6.48
N LEU A 366 0.50 -28.88 5.83
CA LEU A 366 1.68 -28.11 5.44
C LEU A 366 1.32 -27.04 4.41
N MET A 367 0.46 -27.35 3.44
CA MET A 367 -0.08 -26.37 2.49
C MET A 367 -0.92 -25.28 3.19
N HIS A 368 -1.61 -25.63 4.27
CA HIS A 368 -2.40 -24.67 5.05
C HIS A 368 -1.52 -23.69 5.83
N ASP A 369 -0.37 -24.13 6.35
CA ASP A 369 0.61 -23.27 7.05
C ASP A 369 1.21 -22.20 6.12
N TYR A 370 1.30 -22.49 4.82
CA TYR A 370 1.78 -21.55 3.80
C TYR A 370 0.67 -20.79 3.07
N LEU A 371 -0.60 -20.98 3.44
CA LEU A 371 -1.73 -20.24 2.87
C LEU A 371 -1.56 -18.70 2.96
N PRO A 372 -1.01 -18.12 4.06
CA PRO A 372 -0.74 -16.68 4.13
C PRO A 372 0.28 -16.18 3.09
N LEU A 373 1.14 -17.07 2.56
CA LEU A 373 2.08 -16.77 1.48
C LEU A 373 1.44 -16.87 0.08
N GLY A 374 0.15 -17.15 -0.05
CA GLY A 374 -0.52 -17.29 -1.35
C GLY A 374 -0.30 -16.08 -2.27
N LYS A 375 -0.39 -14.86 -1.71
CA LYS A 375 -0.12 -13.61 -2.45
C LYS A 375 1.34 -13.45 -2.88
N PHE A 376 2.28 -13.95 -2.08
CA PHE A 376 3.70 -13.96 -2.44
C PHE A 376 3.94 -14.89 -3.65
N TRP A 377 3.37 -16.09 -3.63
CA TRP A 377 3.48 -17.04 -4.73
C TRP A 377 2.80 -16.56 -6.01
N GLN A 378 1.66 -15.88 -5.90
CA GLN A 378 1.02 -15.22 -7.04
C GLN A 378 1.96 -14.21 -7.73
N ARG A 379 2.64 -13.38 -6.93
CA ARG A 379 3.59 -12.40 -7.44
C ARG A 379 4.83 -13.04 -8.05
N TYR A 380 5.37 -14.08 -7.40
CA TYR A 380 6.50 -14.85 -7.89
C TYR A 380 6.19 -15.52 -9.25
N ASN A 381 5.03 -16.18 -9.36
CA ASN A 381 4.62 -16.87 -10.57
C ASN A 381 4.41 -15.90 -11.74
N LYS A 382 3.86 -14.70 -11.49
CA LYS A 382 3.75 -13.66 -12.51
C LYS A 382 5.12 -13.28 -13.07
N HIS A 383 6.09 -12.99 -12.19
CA HIS A 383 7.46 -12.67 -12.62
C HIS A 383 8.06 -13.82 -13.44
N TYR A 384 7.88 -15.07 -13.00
CA TYR A 384 8.38 -16.24 -13.72
C TYR A 384 7.81 -16.36 -15.14
N VAL A 385 6.50 -16.15 -15.31
CA VAL A 385 5.86 -16.17 -16.64
C VAL A 385 6.38 -15.04 -17.54
N VAL A 386 6.55 -13.83 -17.00
CA VAL A 386 7.11 -12.69 -17.75
C VAL A 386 8.55 -12.96 -18.17
N GLN A 387 9.36 -13.51 -17.26
CA GLN A 387 10.75 -13.87 -17.54
C GLN A 387 10.84 -14.93 -18.65
N GLU A 388 9.99 -15.95 -18.61
CA GLU A 388 9.98 -17.00 -19.63
C GLU A 388 9.54 -16.47 -21.00
N ALA A 389 8.53 -15.58 -21.03
CA ALA A 389 8.11 -14.91 -22.26
C ALA A 389 9.25 -14.05 -22.86
N ALA A 390 10.01 -13.35 -22.03
CA ALA A 390 11.17 -12.56 -22.46
C ALA A 390 12.28 -13.45 -23.04
N ASN A 391 12.56 -14.61 -22.42
CA ASN A 391 13.54 -15.59 -22.92
C ASN A 391 13.13 -16.14 -24.29
N ILE A 392 11.84 -16.45 -24.48
CA ILE A 392 11.30 -16.92 -25.76
C ILE A 392 11.46 -15.85 -26.85
N LEU A 393 11.05 -14.61 -26.56
CA LEU A 393 11.18 -13.49 -27.51
C LEU A 393 12.64 -13.21 -27.89
N SER A 394 13.55 -13.23 -26.92
CA SER A 394 14.99 -13.09 -27.16
C SER A 394 15.52 -14.20 -28.07
N SER A 395 15.12 -15.44 -27.83
CA SER A 395 15.49 -16.60 -28.67
C SER A 395 14.94 -16.47 -30.10
N GLN A 396 13.71 -15.99 -30.26
CA GLN A 396 13.11 -15.73 -31.57
C GLN A 396 13.82 -14.60 -32.33
N LEU A 397 14.18 -13.51 -31.65
CA LEU A 397 14.94 -12.40 -32.24
C LEU A 397 16.35 -12.84 -32.66
N PHE A 398 16.99 -13.69 -31.86
CA PHE A 398 18.28 -14.27 -32.20
C PHE A 398 18.18 -15.15 -33.46
N LEU A 399 17.20 -16.06 -33.51
CA LEU A 399 16.95 -16.89 -34.69
C LEU A 399 16.62 -16.06 -35.95
N ALA A 400 15.81 -15.00 -35.81
CA ALA A 400 15.49 -14.10 -36.90
C ALA A 400 16.73 -13.35 -37.43
N SER A 401 17.63 -12.93 -36.53
CA SER A 401 18.88 -12.26 -36.88
C SER A 401 19.85 -13.21 -37.59
N VAL A 402 19.99 -14.44 -37.10
CA VAL A 402 20.78 -15.50 -37.75
C VAL A 402 20.21 -15.81 -39.14
N TYR A 403 18.89 -15.91 -39.28
CA TYR A 403 18.24 -16.15 -40.57
C TYR A 403 18.47 -15.01 -41.57
N GLN A 404 18.43 -13.75 -41.13
CA GLN A 404 18.75 -12.60 -41.98
C GLN A 404 20.22 -12.58 -42.41
N LEU A 405 21.15 -12.95 -41.54
CA LEU A 405 22.58 -13.05 -41.86
C LEU A 405 22.84 -14.16 -42.89
N CYS A 406 22.31 -15.37 -42.67
CA CYS A 406 22.44 -16.48 -43.63
C CYS A 406 21.75 -16.17 -44.98
N SER A 407 20.67 -15.40 -44.98
CA SER A 407 19.98 -14.97 -46.20
C SER A 407 20.75 -13.91 -46.99
N ARG A 408 21.62 -13.13 -46.33
CA ARG A 408 22.53 -12.18 -46.99
C ARG A 408 23.73 -12.88 -47.60
N GLU A 409 24.30 -13.88 -46.92
CA GLU A 409 25.42 -14.68 -47.46
C GLU A 409 25.04 -15.51 -48.69
N LYS A 410 23.79 -16.01 -48.80
CA LYS A 410 23.32 -16.73 -50.00
C LYS A 410 23.05 -15.85 -51.23
N LYS A 411 23.09 -14.52 -51.08
CA LYS A 411 22.84 -13.55 -52.17
C LYS A 411 24.12 -12.89 -52.71
N GLN A 412 25.28 -13.20 -52.14
CA GLN A 412 26.60 -12.99 -52.74
C GLN A 412 27.05 -14.29 -53.41
#